data_AF-A0A5P1F5J4-F1
#
_entry.id   AF-A0A5P1F5J4-F1
#
_cell.length_a   1.000
_cell.length_b   1.000
_cell.length_c   1.000
_cell.angle_alpha   90.00
_cell.angle_beta   90.00
_cell.angle_gamma   90.00
#
_symmetry.space_group_name_H-M   'P 1'
#
loop_
_entity.id
_entity.type
_entity.pdbx_description
1 polymer ?
#
loop_
_entity_poly.entity_id
_entity_poly.type
_entity_poly.pdbx_seq_one_letter_code
_entity_poly.pdbx_strand_id
1 'polypeptide(L)'
;MWDRLEFKGDRNILGEFIEFKGNQDDMQALRHLKRSKVSQIVIQKSTMFGPFGRSRIYVLYAPRDYRSEGSSASELKEVAVKQSTEVVFQPLNSKKPKKFKLTSIVSLTLSA
;
A
#
# COMPACT_ATOMS: atom_id res chain seq x y z
N MET A 1 -4.65 -8.82 -15.94
CA MET A 1 -3.44 -8.97 -15.11
C MET A 1 -3.87 -8.75 -13.65
N TRP A 2 -3.33 -9.48 -12.67
CA TRP A 2 -3.80 -9.43 -11.28
C TRP A 2 -2.82 -8.69 -10.37
N ASP A 3 -3.35 -7.96 -9.39
CA ASP A 3 -2.57 -7.35 -8.33
C ASP A 3 -2.12 -8.43 -7.33
N ARG A 4 -0.97 -8.21 -6.71
CA ARG A 4 -0.37 -9.13 -5.73
C ARG A 4 -0.22 -8.42 -4.39
N LEU A 5 -0.86 -8.96 -3.36
CA LEU A 5 -0.73 -8.51 -1.98
C LEU A 5 0.12 -9.52 -1.19
N GLU A 6 1.25 -9.05 -0.65
CA GLU A 6 2.22 -9.86 0.09
C GLU A 6 2.12 -9.55 1.59
N PHE A 7 2.04 -10.59 2.40
CA PHE A 7 1.93 -10.53 3.84
C PHE A 7 3.23 -10.94 4.52
N LYS A 8 3.34 -10.56 5.79
CA LYS A 8 4.42 -11.06 6.65
C LYS A 8 4.29 -12.58 6.81
N GLY A 9 5.42 -13.28 6.74
CA GLY A 9 5.46 -14.75 6.80
C GLY A 9 5.30 -15.44 5.43
N ASP A 10 5.76 -14.78 4.36
CA ASP A 10 5.88 -15.32 3.00
C ASP A 10 4.57 -15.84 2.37
N ARG A 11 3.44 -15.25 2.79
CA ARG A 11 2.13 -15.52 2.21
C ARG A 11 1.80 -14.41 1.23
N ASN A 12 1.25 -14.76 0.07
CA ASN A 12 0.73 -13.77 -0.86
C ASN A 12 -0.66 -14.20 -1.37
N ILE A 13 -1.44 -13.21 -1.79
CA ILE A 13 -2.72 -13.42 -2.48
C ILE A 13 -2.75 -12.60 -3.76
N LEU A 14 -3.39 -13.16 -4.79
CA LEU A 14 -3.67 -12.48 -6.04
C LEU A 14 -5.12 -12.01 -6.08
N GLY A 15 -5.37 -10.90 -6.77
CA GLY A 15 -6.69 -10.30 -6.86
C GLY A 15 -6.64 -8.87 -7.35
N GLU A 16 -7.54 -8.03 -6.83
CA GLU A 16 -7.68 -6.63 -7.23
C GLU A 16 -7.59 -5.72 -6.00
N PHE A 17 -6.72 -4.72 -6.08
CA PHE A 17 -6.70 -3.63 -5.12
C PHE A 17 -7.87 -2.67 -5.38
N ILE A 18 -8.66 -2.41 -4.34
CA ILE A 18 -9.83 -1.55 -4.44
C ILE A 18 -9.49 -0.15 -3.93
N GLU A 19 -9.17 -0.03 -2.64
CA GLU A 19 -8.87 1.25 -2.00
C GLU A 19 -8.18 1.06 -0.65
N PHE A 20 -7.68 2.16 -0.08
CA PHE A 20 -7.32 2.23 1.34
C PHE A 20 -8.53 2.60 2.18
N LYS A 21 -8.53 2.20 3.45
CA LYS A 21 -9.53 2.59 4.44
C LYS A 21 -8.88 2.98 5.75
N GLY A 22 -9.18 4.17 6.25
CA GLY A 22 -8.59 4.70 7.48
C GLY A 22 -9.34 5.91 8.00
N ASN A 23 -8.67 6.71 8.85
CA ASN A 23 -9.19 8.02 9.25
C ASN A 23 -9.08 9.03 8.10
N GLN A 24 -9.72 10.20 8.27
CA GLN A 24 -9.77 11.21 7.22
C GLN A 24 -8.37 11.73 6.81
N ASP A 25 -7.47 11.93 7.77
CA ASP A 25 -6.10 12.40 7.51
C ASP A 25 -5.32 11.38 6.65
N ASP A 26 -5.40 10.10 7.00
CA ASP A 26 -4.74 9.01 6.28
C ASP A 26 -5.34 8.86 4.87
N MET A 27 -6.66 8.96 4.74
CA MET A 27 -7.33 8.93 3.42
C MET A 27 -6.90 10.09 2.52
N GLN A 28 -6.72 11.29 3.08
CA GLN A 28 -6.20 12.43 2.32
C GLN A 28 -4.74 12.22 1.89
N ALA A 29 -3.92 11.65 2.75
CA ALA A 29 -2.52 11.37 2.47
C ALA A 29 -2.36 10.28 1.38
N LEU A 30 -3.22 9.25 1.41
CA LEU A 30 -3.19 8.12 0.48
C LEU A 30 -3.96 8.36 -0.83
N ARG A 31 -4.65 9.50 -1.00
CA ARG A 31 -5.55 9.77 -2.15
C ARG A 31 -4.92 9.61 -3.53
N HIS A 32 -3.60 9.77 -3.62
CA HIS A 32 -2.83 9.68 -4.86
C HIS A 32 -2.35 8.26 -5.18
N LEU A 33 -2.45 7.34 -4.22
CA LEU A 33 -2.08 5.93 -4.37
C LEU A 33 -3.23 5.16 -5.02
N LYS A 34 -3.33 5.30 -6.34
CA LYS A 34 -4.31 4.58 -7.16
C LYS A 34 -3.60 3.55 -8.03
N ARG A 35 -4.31 2.46 -8.37
CA ARG A 35 -3.84 1.43 -9.32
C ARG A 35 -3.33 2.03 -10.64
N SER A 36 -3.96 3.11 -11.11
CA SER A 36 -3.58 3.83 -12.34
C SER A 36 -2.41 4.81 -12.19
N LYS A 37 -1.84 5.00 -11.00
CA LYS A 37 -0.73 5.96 -10.77
C LYS A 37 0.50 5.33 -10.16
N VAL A 38 0.35 4.17 -9.52
CA VAL A 38 1.39 3.54 -8.71
C VAL A 38 1.54 2.09 -9.15
N SER A 39 2.78 1.64 -9.31
CA SER A 39 3.12 0.26 -9.70
C SER A 39 3.37 -0.61 -8.49
N GLN A 40 3.97 -0.06 -7.43
CA GLN A 40 4.37 -0.79 -6.25
C GLN A 40 4.16 0.04 -4.99
N ILE A 41 3.74 -0.62 -3.92
CA ILE A 41 3.62 -0.07 -2.58
C ILE A 41 4.36 -1.00 -1.62
N VAL A 42 5.19 -0.46 -0.74
CA VAL A 42 5.97 -1.19 0.26
C VAL A 42 5.66 -0.61 1.63
N ILE A 43 5.36 -1.49 2.58
CA ILE A 43 4.98 -1.10 3.93
C ILE A 43 6.19 -1.24 4.86
N GLN A 44 6.71 -0.09 5.30
CA GLN A 44 7.78 -0.04 6.28
C GLN A 44 7.22 0.11 7.70
N LYS A 45 7.65 -0.80 8.58
CA LYS A 45 7.26 -0.78 9.99
C LYS A 45 7.89 0.44 10.66
N SER A 46 7.11 1.20 11.41
CA SER A 46 7.66 2.26 12.25
C SER A 46 8.36 1.71 13.48
N THR A 47 9.46 2.35 13.82
CA THR A 47 10.12 2.25 15.12
C THR A 47 9.29 3.03 16.12
N MET A 48 8.85 2.37 17.20
CA MET A 48 8.19 3.04 18.33
C MET A 48 9.18 4.02 18.94
N PHE A 49 8.86 5.32 18.96
CA PHE A 49 9.55 6.28 19.82
C PHE A 49 8.53 7.03 20.69
N GLY A 50 8.57 6.72 21.99
CA GLY A 50 8.05 7.54 23.09
C GLY A 50 6.72 7.11 23.72
N PRO A 51 6.52 7.34 25.03
CA PRO A 51 5.32 6.96 25.81
C PRO A 51 4.01 7.61 25.36
N PHE A 52 4.07 8.59 24.43
CA PHE A 52 2.92 9.26 23.83
C PHE A 52 2.96 9.24 22.28
N GLY A 53 3.84 8.42 21.68
CA GLY A 53 4.06 8.39 20.24
C GLY A 53 2.90 7.73 19.49
N ARG A 54 2.11 8.51 18.74
CA ARG A 54 1.10 7.98 17.81
C ARG A 54 1.80 7.08 16.79
N SER A 55 1.72 5.76 16.98
CA SER A 55 2.35 4.78 16.10
C SER A 55 1.89 4.97 14.65
N ARG A 56 2.78 5.50 13.81
CA ARG A 56 2.56 5.64 12.36
C ARG A 56 3.08 4.41 11.62
N ILE A 57 2.82 4.27 10.33
CA ILE A 57 3.42 3.31 9.42
C ILE A 57 3.84 4.11 8.20
N TYR A 58 5.04 3.86 7.71
CA TYR A 58 5.53 4.48 6.50
C TYR A 58 5.16 3.61 5.30
N VAL A 59 4.54 4.23 4.32
CA VAL A 59 4.12 3.60 3.07
C VAL A 59 4.98 4.22 1.97
N LEU A 60 5.90 3.42 1.45
CA LEU A 60 6.69 3.78 0.30
C LEU A 60 5.95 3.38 -0.97
N TYR A 61 6.02 4.18 -2.02
CA TYR A 61 5.37 3.86 -3.28
C TYR A 61 6.18 4.31 -4.49
N ALA A 62 6.15 3.48 -5.53
CA ALA A 62 6.75 3.78 -6.82
C ALA A 62 5.68 4.28 -7.79
N PRO A 63 5.75 5.53 -8.28
CA PRO A 63 4.85 6.00 -9.33
C PRO A 63 5.05 5.17 -10.60
N ARG A 64 3.98 5.01 -11.39
CA ARG A 64 4.09 4.42 -12.73
C ARG A 64 4.76 5.42 -13.65
N ASP A 65 5.78 4.93 -14.35
CA ASP A 65 6.42 5.70 -15.41
C ASP A 65 5.60 5.58 -16.70
N TYR A 66 4.81 6.61 -16.99
CA TYR A 66 4.06 6.73 -18.24
C TYR A 66 4.85 7.48 -19.33
N ARG A 67 6.04 8.01 -19.01
CA ARG A 67 6.88 8.76 -19.94
C ARG A 67 8.20 8.00 -20.11
N SER A 68 8.17 7.02 -21.01
CA SER A 68 9.38 6.37 -21.50
C SER A 68 10.34 7.41 -22.10
N GLU A 69 11.36 7.80 -21.34
CA GLU A 69 12.74 8.06 -21.77
C GLU A 69 13.60 8.43 -20.54
N GLY A 70 14.25 7.41 -19.97
CA GLY A 70 15.58 7.58 -19.38
C GLY A 70 15.77 8.47 -18.14
N SER A 71 14.87 8.44 -17.15
CA SER A 71 15.15 9.09 -15.86
C SER A 71 15.11 8.12 -14.69
N SER A 72 16.31 7.74 -14.27
CA SER A 72 16.79 7.41 -12.93
C SER A 72 15.80 6.81 -11.92
N ALA A 73 16.10 5.57 -11.50
CA ALA A 73 15.73 4.93 -10.24
C ALA A 73 14.43 5.46 -9.60
N SER A 74 13.32 4.75 -9.84
CA SER A 74 11.98 5.01 -9.27
C SER A 74 12.06 5.76 -7.96
N GLU A 75 11.81 7.08 -8.00
CA GLU A 75 11.76 7.92 -6.80
C GLU A 75 10.66 7.37 -5.90
N LEU A 76 11.06 6.59 -4.89
CA LEU A 76 10.14 6.05 -3.91
C LEU A 76 9.65 7.21 -3.06
N LYS A 77 8.37 7.50 -3.20
CA LYS A 77 7.71 8.53 -2.40
C LYS A 77 7.20 7.90 -1.11
N GLU A 78 7.23 8.67 -0.04
CA GLU A 78 6.86 8.21 1.29
C GLU A 78 5.61 8.92 1.80
N VAL A 79 4.73 8.17 2.46
CA VAL A 79 3.61 8.73 3.20
C VAL A 79 3.44 7.99 4.53
N ALA A 80 3.26 8.74 5.61
CA ALA A 80 3.06 8.18 6.93
C ALA A 80 1.56 8.13 7.27
N VAL A 81 1.06 6.99 7.74
CA VAL A 81 -0.35 6.79 8.12
C VAL A 81 -0.48 6.10 9.48
N LYS A 82 -1.68 6.05 10.08
CA LYS A 82 -1.86 5.28 11.33
C LYS A 82 -1.85 3.78 11.10
N GLN A 83 -1.50 3.03 12.15
CA GLN A 83 -1.54 1.56 12.15
C GLN A 83 -2.94 0.96 11.93
N SER A 84 -3.99 1.73 12.19
CA SER A 84 -5.39 1.32 11.97
C SER A 84 -5.79 1.32 10.50
N THR A 85 -4.94 1.83 9.60
CA THR A 85 -5.25 1.89 8.17
C THR A 85 -5.18 0.50 7.55
N GLU A 86 -6.17 0.24 6.69
CA GLU A 86 -6.42 -1.03 6.03
C GLU A 86 -6.37 -0.88 4.51
N VAL A 87 -6.06 -1.98 3.84
CA VAL A 87 -6.21 -2.15 2.40
C VAL A 87 -7.47 -2.97 2.14
N VAL A 88 -8.33 -2.46 1.27
CA VAL A 88 -9.46 -3.19 0.71
C VAL A 88 -8.98 -3.89 -0.56
N PHE A 89 -9.01 -5.22 -0.53
CA PHE A 89 -8.52 -6.07 -1.62
C PHE A 89 -9.54 -7.15 -1.91
N GLN A 90 -9.84 -7.39 -3.17
CA GLN A 90 -10.71 -8.47 -3.61
C GLN A 90 -9.87 -9.65 -4.12
N PRO A 91 -9.75 -10.75 -3.34
CA PRO A 91 -9.03 -11.93 -3.80
C PRO A 91 -9.68 -12.53 -5.04
N LEU A 92 -8.88 -13.09 -5.94
CA LEU A 92 -9.34 -13.67 -7.21
C LEU A 92 -10.50 -14.67 -7.04
N ASN A 93 -10.43 -15.53 -6.02
CA ASN A 93 -11.43 -16.56 -5.75
C ASN A 93 -12.58 -16.09 -4.84
N SER A 94 -12.77 -14.78 -4.69
CA SER A 94 -13.80 -14.22 -3.81
C SER A 94 -14.64 -13.17 -4.53
N LYS A 95 -15.97 -13.29 -4.40
CA LYS A 95 -16.92 -12.28 -4.90
C LYS A 95 -17.03 -11.04 -4.00
N LYS A 96 -16.36 -11.03 -2.84
CA LYS A 96 -16.45 -9.93 -1.86
C LYS A 96 -15.06 -9.39 -1.53
N PRO A 97 -14.89 -8.06 -1.50
CA PRO A 97 -13.65 -7.46 -1.04
C PRO A 97 -13.44 -7.74 0.46
N LYS A 98 -12.18 -7.92 0.84
CA LYS A 98 -11.73 -8.13 2.22
C LYS A 98 -10.81 -7.00 2.64
N LYS A 99 -10.80 -6.72 3.95
CA LYS A 99 -9.93 -5.71 4.53
C LYS A 99 -8.72 -6.37 5.18
N PHE A 100 -7.56 -5.80 4.95
CA PHE A 100 -6.30 -6.27 5.50
C PHE A 100 -5.56 -5.12 6.16
N LYS A 101 -5.11 -5.32 7.41
CA LYS A 101 -4.36 -4.27 8.13
C LYS A 101 -3.01 -4.05 7.48
N LEU A 102 -2.60 -2.79 7.31
CA LEU A 102 -1.26 -2.45 6.80
C LEU A 102 -0.14 -3.10 7.62
N THR A 103 -0.32 -3.26 8.93
CA THR A 103 0.67 -3.92 9.80
C THR A 103 0.98 -5.37 9.42
N SER A 104 0.06 -6.06 8.73
CA SER A 104 0.24 -7.44 8.27
C SER A 104 0.83 -7.55 6.86
N ILE A 105 0.88 -6.45 6.11
CA ILE A 105 1.29 -6.39 4.71
C ILE A 105 2.79 -6.03 4.64
N VAL A 106 3.49 -6.60 3.67
CA VAL A 106 4.88 -6.28 3.31
C VAL A 106 4.89 -5.37 2.08
N SER A 107 4.18 -5.79 1.04
CA SER A 107 4.16 -5.08 -0.24
C SER A 107 2.85 -5.35 -0.99
N LEU A 108 2.51 -4.44 -1.88
CA LEU A 108 1.44 -4.56 -2.85
C LEU A 108 1.99 -4.18 -4.22
N THR A 109 1.98 -5.14 -5.14
CA THR A 109 2.36 -4.93 -6.53
C THR A 109 1.09 -4.80 -7.36
N LEU A 110 0.94 -3.66 -8.03
CA LEU A 110 -0.24 -3.31 -8.79
C LEU A 110 0.01 -3.60 -10.26
N SER A 111 -0.80 -4.50 -10.82
CA SER A 111 -0.83 -4.75 -12.25
C SER A 111 -1.37 -3.54 -13.01
N ALA A 112 -0.87 -3.30 -14.23
CA ALA A 112 -1.41 -2.27 -15.12
C ALA A 112 -2.78 -2.73 -15.67
#